data_AF-A0A2D5PIT2-F1
#
_entry.id   AF-A0A2D5PIT2-F1
#
_cell.length_a   1.000
_cell.length_b   1.000
_cell.length_c   1.000
_cell.angle_alpha   90.00
_cell.angle_beta   90.00
_cell.angle_gamma   90.00
#
_symmetry.space_group_name_H-M   'P 1'
#
loop_
_entity.id
_entity.type
_entity.pdbx_description
1 polymer ?
#
loop_
_entity_poly.entity_id
_entity_poly.type
_entity_poly.pdbx_seq_one_letter_code
_entity_poly.pdbx_strand_id
1 'polypeptide(L)'
;MNSDNHKDFLHRQLIRLGDMMGDGLHHEPDGKWIEKEYAQTAKALGYGPPRKNNSVAINERMKTRVTEVKCRKPGCGGELKQTRSGSKRGICIKCSAKYQLLK
;
A
#
# COMPACT_ATOMS: atom_id res chain seq x y z
N MET A 1 11.28 -20.20 11.58
CA MET A 1 10.31 -19.75 12.62
C MET A 1 8.94 -20.25 12.20
N ASN A 2 8.29 -21.13 12.97
CA ASN A 2 6.97 -21.66 12.65
C ASN A 2 5.92 -20.54 12.63
N SER A 3 4.98 -20.60 11.69
CA SER A 3 3.90 -19.62 11.51
C SER A 3 3.05 -19.43 12.76
N ASP A 4 2.89 -20.49 13.55
CA ASP A 4 2.02 -20.50 14.73
C ASP A 4 2.64 -19.70 15.88
N ASN A 5 3.94 -19.86 16.11
CA ASN A 5 4.69 -19.09 17.11
C ASN A 5 4.65 -17.58 16.82
N HIS A 6 4.59 -17.19 15.55
CA HIS A 6 4.52 -15.78 15.17
C HIS A 6 3.15 -15.17 15.46
N LYS A 7 2.06 -15.90 15.18
CA LYS A 7 0.71 -15.44 15.49
C LYS A 7 0.49 -15.32 17.00
N ASP A 8 0.93 -16.29 17.77
CA ASP A 8 0.83 -16.25 19.24
C ASP A 8 1.57 -15.05 19.84
N PHE A 9 2.76 -14.75 19.30
CA PHE A 9 3.50 -13.55 19.67
C PHE A 9 2.71 -12.27 19.39
N LEU A 10 2.14 -12.15 18.18
CA LEU A 10 1.32 -10.99 17.81
C LEU A 10 0.07 -10.87 18.70
N HIS A 11 -0.59 -11.97 19.06
CA HIS A 11 -1.72 -11.94 19.99
C HIS A 11 -1.32 -11.42 21.38
N ARG A 12 -0.22 -11.91 21.95
CA ARG A 12 0.29 -11.43 23.25
C ARG A 12 0.67 -9.95 23.20
N GLN A 13 1.31 -9.53 22.10
CA GLN A 13 1.66 -8.14 21.87
C GLN A 13 0.41 -7.26 21.78
N LEU A 14 -0.65 -7.73 21.10
CA LEU A 14 -1.90 -7.01 20.98
C LEU A 14 -2.59 -6.81 22.34
N ILE A 15 -2.63 -7.85 23.19
CA ILE A 15 -3.19 -7.77 24.55
C ILE A 15 -2.43 -6.72 25.37
N ARG A 16 -1.11 -6.81 25.42
CA ARG A 16 -0.27 -5.86 26.17
C ARG A 16 -0.46 -4.42 25.72
N LEU A 17 -0.54 -4.18 24.41
CA LEU A 17 -0.81 -2.85 23.86
C LEU A 17 -2.22 -2.36 24.24
N GLY A 18 -3.20 -3.27 24.27
CA GLY A 18 -4.55 -2.99 24.75
C GLY A 18 -4.58 -2.58 26.23
N ASP A 19 -3.85 -3.29 27.09
CA ASP A 19 -3.72 -2.95 28.51
C ASP A 19 -3.10 -1.56 28.68
N MET A 20 -2.01 -1.27 27.97
CA MET A 20 -1.37 0.05 27.98
C MET A 20 -2.31 1.17 27.48
N MET A 21 -3.18 0.88 26.51
CA MET A 21 -4.21 1.83 26.08
C MET A 21 -5.29 2.03 27.16
N GLY A 22 -5.71 0.96 27.83
CA GLY A 22 -6.65 0.97 28.95
C GLY A 22 -6.15 1.76 30.15
N ASP A 23 -4.85 1.70 30.42
CA ASP A 23 -4.16 2.51 31.44
C ASP A 23 -4.04 3.99 31.04
N GLY A 24 -4.44 4.37 29.82
CA GLY A 24 -4.41 5.75 29.34
C GLY A 24 -3.05 6.23 28.82
N LEU A 25 -2.02 5.36 28.79
CA LEU A 25 -0.66 5.73 28.37
C LEU A 25 -0.62 6.32 26.94
N HIS A 26 -1.55 5.92 26.06
CA HIS A 26 -1.64 6.43 24.69
C HIS A 26 -2.09 7.91 24.58
N HIS A 27 -2.54 8.51 25.68
CA HIS A 27 -2.86 9.94 25.77
C HIS A 27 -1.69 10.81 26.26
N GLU A 28 -0.61 10.19 26.75
CA GLU A 28 0.60 10.91 27.15
C GLU A 28 1.30 11.54 25.93
N PRO A 29 2.14 12.58 26.12
CA PRO A 29 2.83 13.28 25.03
C PRO A 29 3.57 12.36 24.06
N ASP A 30 4.20 11.30 24.57
CA ASP A 30 4.91 10.28 23.79
C ASP A 30 4.10 8.99 23.60
N GLY A 31 2.87 8.91 24.10
CA GLY A 31 2.04 7.69 24.11
C GLY A 31 1.51 7.25 22.76
N LYS A 32 1.54 8.13 21.74
CA LYS A 32 0.91 7.90 20.44
C LYS A 32 1.44 6.69 19.67
N TRP A 33 2.64 6.20 19.99
CA TRP A 33 3.16 4.98 19.37
C TRP A 33 2.36 3.73 19.76
N ILE A 34 1.73 3.71 20.95
CA ILE A 34 0.97 2.56 21.45
C ILE A 34 -0.24 2.30 20.55
N GLU A 35 -1.02 3.36 20.26
CA GLU A 35 -2.18 3.31 19.35
C GLU A 35 -1.77 2.85 17.94
N LYS A 36 -0.64 3.39 17.46
CA LYS A 36 -0.09 3.06 16.14
C LYS A 36 0.35 1.59 16.05
N GLU A 37 1.02 1.08 17.07
CA GLU A 37 1.51 -0.30 17.13
C GLU A 37 0.36 -1.29 17.30
N TYR A 38 -0.65 -0.93 18.11
CA TYR A 38 -1.86 -1.72 18.29
C TYR A 38 -2.57 -1.93 16.96
N ALA A 39 -2.80 -0.84 16.20
CA ALA A 39 -3.43 -0.92 14.88
C ALA A 39 -2.62 -1.75 13.87
N GLN A 40 -1.29 -1.69 13.91
CA GLN A 40 -0.42 -2.49 13.04
C GLN A 40 -0.47 -3.97 13.40
N THR A 41 -0.41 -4.29 14.70
CA THR A 41 -0.48 -5.67 15.22
C THR A 41 -1.84 -6.29 14.90
N ALA A 42 -2.93 -5.56 15.13
CA ALA A 42 -4.28 -6.01 14.79
C ALA A 42 -4.42 -6.29 13.29
N LYS A 43 -3.84 -5.44 12.44
CA LYS A 43 -3.83 -5.62 11.00
C LYS A 43 -3.00 -6.83 10.56
N ALA A 44 -1.85 -7.08 11.20
CA ALA A 44 -1.03 -8.26 10.92
C ALA A 44 -1.75 -9.57 11.29
N LEU A 45 -2.58 -9.53 12.34
CA LEU A 45 -3.47 -10.62 12.74
C LEU A 45 -4.72 -10.76 11.85
N GLY A 46 -4.99 -9.80 10.97
CA GLY A 46 -6.14 -9.83 10.05
C GLY A 46 -7.43 -9.27 10.62
N TYR A 47 -7.40 -8.57 11.76
CA TYR A 47 -8.58 -7.92 12.36
C TYR A 47 -8.98 -6.60 11.68
N GLY A 48 -8.14 -6.08 10.80
CA GLY A 48 -8.44 -4.86 10.05
C GLY A 48 -9.47 -5.07 8.95
N PRO A 49 -10.23 -4.03 8.54
CA PRO A 49 -11.13 -4.14 7.41
C PRO A 49 -10.34 -4.51 6.13
N PRO A 50 -10.92 -5.31 5.23
CA PRO A 50 -10.25 -5.71 4.01
C PRO A 50 -9.93 -4.46 3.18
N ARG A 51 -8.69 -4.37 2.67
CA ARG A 51 -8.32 -3.28 1.76
C ARG A 51 -9.12 -3.39 0.48
N LYS A 52 -9.80 -2.30 0.08
CA LYS A 52 -10.47 -2.21 -1.22
C LYS A 52 -9.43 -2.39 -2.34
N ASN A 53 -9.66 -3.37 -3.21
CA ASN A 53 -8.80 -3.63 -4.36
C ASN A 53 -9.36 -2.94 -5.60
N ASN A 54 -8.82 -1.76 -5.91
CA ASN A 54 -9.20 -0.99 -7.11
C ASN A 54 -8.36 -1.34 -8.34
N SER A 55 -7.56 -2.40 -8.30
CA SER A 55 -6.61 -2.71 -9.38
C SER A 55 -7.31 -2.95 -10.72
N VAL A 56 -8.46 -3.62 -10.74
CA VAL A 56 -9.23 -3.90 -11.96
C VAL A 56 -9.64 -2.59 -12.65
N ALA A 57 -10.32 -1.70 -11.92
CA ALA A 57 -10.73 -0.40 -12.44
C ALA A 57 -9.55 0.48 -12.88
N ILE A 58 -8.42 0.43 -12.17
CA ILE A 58 -7.20 1.15 -12.56
C ILE A 58 -6.64 0.57 -13.87
N ASN A 59 -6.61 -0.75 -14.02
CA ASN A 59 -6.06 -1.42 -15.19
C ASN A 59 -6.88 -1.13 -16.45
N GLU A 60 -8.21 -1.17 -16.35
CA GLU A 60 -9.11 -0.81 -17.44
C GLU A 60 -8.87 0.62 -17.92
N ARG A 61 -8.83 1.58 -17.00
CA ARG A 61 -8.52 2.98 -17.33
C ARG A 61 -7.12 3.16 -17.91
N MET A 62 -6.15 2.40 -17.42
CA MET A 62 -4.78 2.44 -17.94
C MET A 62 -4.68 1.91 -19.37
N LYS A 63 -5.46 0.88 -19.75
CA LYS A 63 -5.47 0.36 -21.13
C LYS A 63 -5.82 1.45 -22.15
N THR A 64 -6.84 2.25 -21.87
CA THR A 64 -7.19 3.40 -22.73
C THR A 64 -6.14 4.50 -22.66
N ARG A 65 -5.62 4.77 -21.46
CA ARG A 65 -4.71 5.91 -21.28
C ARG A 65 -3.33 5.72 -21.93
N VAL A 66 -2.83 4.48 -21.98
CA VAL A 66 -1.51 4.19 -22.59
C VAL A 66 -1.54 4.25 -24.12
N THR A 67 -2.69 4.06 -24.75
CA THR A 67 -2.86 4.20 -26.20
C THR A 67 -3.01 5.66 -26.61
N GLU A 68 -3.69 6.48 -25.80
CA GLU A 68 -3.85 7.92 -26.03
C GLU A 68 -2.54 8.72 -25.90
N VAL A 69 -1.65 8.31 -24.99
CA VAL A 69 -0.45 9.09 -24.64
C VAL A 69 0.81 8.42 -25.12
N LYS A 70 1.53 9.12 -26.00
CA LYS A 70 2.90 8.78 -26.35
C LYS A 70 3.90 9.33 -25.34
N CYS A 71 5.11 8.77 -25.35
CA CYS A 71 6.20 9.28 -24.55
C CYS A 71 6.49 10.76 -24.86
N ARG A 72 6.43 11.60 -23.82
CA ARG A 72 6.70 13.05 -23.90
C ARG A 72 8.19 13.40 -23.97
N LYS A 73 9.08 12.41 -23.86
CA LYS A 73 10.53 12.65 -23.93
C LYS A 73 10.89 13.07 -25.36
N PRO A 74 11.62 14.18 -25.53
CA PRO A 74 12.04 14.64 -26.86
C PRO A 74 12.83 13.52 -27.56
N GLY A 75 12.51 13.29 -28.84
CA GLY A 75 13.15 12.27 -29.67
C GLY A 75 12.74 10.80 -29.41
N CYS A 76 11.84 10.52 -28.45
CA CYS A 76 11.40 9.15 -28.20
C CYS A 76 10.10 8.80 -28.94
N GLY A 77 9.00 9.51 -28.63
CA GLY A 77 7.66 9.25 -29.17
C GLY A 77 7.12 7.83 -28.96
N GLY A 78 7.82 7.00 -28.18
CA GLY A 78 7.53 5.58 -28.02
C GLY A 78 6.26 5.29 -27.22
N GLU A 79 5.78 4.07 -27.36
CA GLU A 79 4.61 3.56 -26.66
C GLU A 79 4.87 3.43 -25.16
N LEU A 80 3.80 3.66 -24.40
CA LEU A 80 3.78 3.50 -22.95
C LEU A 80 3.11 2.16 -22.61
N LYS A 81 3.61 1.50 -21.57
CA LYS A 81 2.93 0.37 -20.92
C LYS A 81 2.74 0.66 -19.45
N GLN A 82 1.73 0.09 -18.82
CA GLN A 82 1.58 0.18 -17.37
C GLN A 82 2.78 -0.48 -16.66
N THR A 83 3.29 0.12 -15.58
CA THR A 83 4.48 -0.42 -14.89
C THR A 83 4.21 -1.75 -14.17
N ARG A 84 3.04 -1.88 -13.54
CA ARG A 84 2.53 -3.08 -12.88
C ARG A 84 1.02 -2.98 -12.74
N SER A 85 0.33 -4.11 -12.59
CA SER A 85 -1.11 -4.15 -12.31
C SER A 85 -1.46 -3.24 -11.11
N GLY A 86 -2.54 -2.48 -11.23
CA GLY A 86 -3.00 -1.50 -10.24
C GLY A 86 -2.17 -0.22 -10.16
N SER A 87 -1.14 -0.05 -11.00
CA SER A 87 -0.35 1.18 -11.04
C SER A 87 -1.02 2.25 -11.89
N LYS A 88 -1.09 3.47 -11.36
CA LYS A 88 -1.48 4.67 -12.13
C LYS A 88 -0.33 5.25 -12.97
N ARG A 89 0.82 4.55 -13.02
CA ARG A 89 2.03 4.96 -13.73
C ARG A 89 2.27 4.09 -14.96
N GLY A 90 2.65 4.73 -16.05
CA GLY A 90 3.17 4.10 -17.26
C GLY A 90 4.69 4.23 -17.36
N ILE A 91 5.33 3.31 -18.07
CA ILE A 91 6.73 3.34 -18.46
C ILE A 91 6.83 3.25 -19.98
N CYS A 92 7.68 4.08 -20.57
CA CYS A 92 7.97 3.98 -22.00
C CYS A 92 8.84 2.76 -22.28
N ILE A 93 8.49 1.99 -23.32
CA ILE A 93 9.22 0.78 -23.71
C ILE A 93 10.61 1.14 -24.27
N LYS A 94 10.73 2.28 -24.99
CA LYS A 94 11.99 2.68 -25.64
C LYS A 94 12.98 3.37 -24.71
N CYS A 95 12.51 4.31 -23.89
CA CYS A 95 13.39 5.17 -23.09
C CYS A 95 13.29 4.95 -21.57
N SER A 96 12.49 3.99 -21.12
CA SER A 96 12.26 3.64 -19.70
C SER A 96 11.80 4.81 -18.82
N ALA A 97 11.39 5.92 -19.41
CA ALA A 97 10.86 7.06 -18.68
C ALA A 97 9.50 6.71 -18.06
N LYS A 98 9.30 7.11 -16.80
CA LYS A 98 8.10 6.83 -16.02
C LYS A 98 7.20 8.07 -16.00
N TYR A 99 5.90 7.87 -16.20
CA TYR A 99 4.91 8.93 -16.23
C TYR A 99 3.71 8.57 -15.35
N GLN A 100 3.20 9.55 -14.62
CA GLN A 100 1.91 9.43 -13.94
C GLN A 100 0.80 9.68 -14.97
N LEU A 101 0.03 8.65 -15.31
CA LEU A 101 -0.97 8.70 -16.38
C LEU A 101 -2.40 8.92 -15.85
N LEU A 102 -2.67 8.52 -14.61
CA LEU A 102 -3.93 8.73 -13.89
C LEU A 102 -3.66 9.43 -12.55
N LYS A 103 -4.57 10.31 -12.11
CA LYS A 103 -4.56 10.87 -10.74
C LYS A 103 -5.25 9.93 -9.76
#